data_AF-A0A8T5DYR7-F1
#
_entry.id   AF-A0A8T5DYR7-F1
#
_cell.length_a   1.000
_cell.length_b   1.000
_cell.length_c   1.000
_cell.angle_alpha   90.00
_cell.angle_beta   90.00
_cell.angle_gamma   90.00
#
_symmetry.space_group_name_H-M   'P 1'
#
loop_
_entity.id
_entity.type
_entity.pdbx_description
1 polymer ?
#
loop_
_entity_poly.entity_id
_entity_poly.type
_entity_poly.pdbx_seq_one_letter_code
_entity_poly.pdbx_strand_id
1 'polypeptide(L)'
;MWTRKAAILFTSGISLILVGMMISNFQLMIIGLTFISFIAINGWVEGHSDLEITREVSAVNVYKGDDINVILTVKNKSYRRTQQLEVFDNVPHEMKMRKGVNLMRMNLGP
;
A
#
# COMPACT_ATOMS: atom_id res chain seq x y z
N MET A 1 31.04 6.86 3.99
CA MET A 1 29.72 7.14 3.40
C MET A 1 29.79 6.87 1.91
N TRP A 2 29.03 5.92 1.38
CA TRP A 2 28.94 5.70 -0.08
C TRP A 2 27.99 6.72 -0.69
N THR A 3 28.41 7.37 -1.78
CA THR A 3 27.54 8.32 -2.50
C THR A 3 26.51 7.55 -3.32
N ARG A 4 25.31 8.12 -3.50
CA ARG A 4 24.23 7.52 -4.32
C ARG A 4 24.71 7.12 -5.72
N LYS A 5 25.57 7.95 -6.33
CA LYS A 5 26.16 7.68 -7.66
C LYS A 5 27.09 6.45 -7.63
N ALA A 6 27.94 6.33 -6.61
CA ALA A 6 28.83 5.18 -6.46
C ALA A 6 28.05 3.88 -6.21
N ALA A 7 26.99 3.92 -5.40
CA ALA A 7 26.14 2.75 -5.16
C ALA A 7 25.45 2.26 -6.45
N ILE A 8 24.94 3.16 -7.28
CA ILE A 8 24.29 2.82 -8.56
C ILE A 8 25.31 2.20 -9.52
N LEU A 9 26.48 2.82 -9.69
CA LEU A 9 27.53 2.32 -10.59
C LEU A 9 28.08 0.96 -10.16
N PHE A 10 28.24 0.75 -8.86
CA PHE A 10 28.70 -0.52 -8.32
C PHE A 10 27.68 -1.64 -8.55
N THR A 11 26.40 -1.34 -8.27
CA THR A 11 25.31 -2.31 -8.45
C THR A 11 25.10 -2.65 -9.93
N SER A 12 25.15 -1.66 -10.83
CA SER A 12 25.01 -1.89 -12.26
C SER A 12 26.17 -2.69 -12.86
N GLY A 13 27.40 -2.43 -12.41
CA GLY A 13 28.59 -3.19 -12.82
C GLY A 13 28.49 -4.67 -12.44
N ILE A 14 28.08 -4.98 -11.20
CA ILE A 14 27.87 -6.37 -10.76
C ILE A 14 26.76 -7.04 -11.57
N SER A 15 25.65 -6.34 -11.80
CA SER A 15 24.53 -6.87 -12.58
C SER A 15 24.94 -7.26 -14.00
N LEU A 16 25.76 -6.45 -14.68
CA LEU A 16 26.24 -6.74 -16.03
C LEU A 16 27.11 -8.00 -16.10
N ILE A 17 28.00 -8.19 -15.12
CA ILE A 17 28.85 -9.38 -15.03
C ILE A 17 27.99 -10.63 -14.83
N LEU A 18 27.02 -10.57 -13.91
CA LEU A 18 26.11 -11.69 -13.63
C LEU A 18 25.27 -12.07 -14.85
N VAL A 19 24.75 -11.08 -15.60
CA VAL A 19 24.01 -11.33 -16.85
C VAL A 19 24.92 -11.99 -17.89
N GLY A 20 26.18 -11.56 -18.02
CA GLY A 20 27.16 -12.22 -18.89
C GLY A 20 27.41 -13.68 -18.52
N MET A 21 27.55 -13.98 -17.22
CA MET A 21 27.72 -15.34 -16.72
C MET A 21 26.48 -16.20 -16.94
N MET A 22 25.27 -15.61 -16.85
CA MET A 22 24.01 -16.28 -17.15
C MET A 22 23.89 -16.66 -18.63
N ILE A 23 24.26 -15.78 -19.56
CA ILE A 23 24.22 -16.08 -21.00
C ILE A 23 25.20 -17.20 -21.36
N SER A 24 26.36 -17.23 -20.71
CA SER A 24 27.39 -18.25 -20.97
C SER A 24 27.03 -19.66 -20.47
N ASN A 25 26.05 -19.81 -19.57
CA ASN A 25 25.72 -21.10 -18.94
C ASN A 25 24.21 -21.35 -18.94
N PHE A 26 23.78 -22.42 -19.63
CA PHE A 26 22.36 -22.76 -19.76
C PHE A 26 21.65 -22.96 -18.41
N GLN A 27 22.33 -23.56 -17.42
CA GLN A 27 21.78 -23.76 -16.08
C GLN A 27 21.52 -22.43 -15.34
N LEU A 28 22.44 -21.47 -15.43
CA LEU A 28 22.30 -20.15 -14.81
C LEU A 28 21.22 -19.32 -15.49
N MET A 29 21.05 -19.45 -16.80
CA MET A 29 19.97 -18.82 -17.55
C MET A 29 18.59 -19.28 -17.05
N ILE A 30 18.39 -20.59 -16.84
CA ILE A 30 17.12 -21.13 -16.32
C ILE A 30 16.80 -20.58 -14.93
N ILE A 31 17.78 -20.55 -14.03
CA ILE A 31 17.60 -20.04 -12.66
C ILE A 31 17.22 -18.56 -12.69
N GLY A 32 17.94 -17.75 -13.47
CA GLY A 32 17.67 -16.32 -13.53
C GLY A 32 16.34 -15.97 -14.20
N LEU A 33 15.94 -16.69 -15.27
CA LEU A 33 14.62 -16.52 -15.86
C LEU A 33 13.50 -16.91 -14.87
N THR A 34 13.69 -17.99 -14.11
CA THR A 34 12.73 -18.40 -13.07
C THR A 34 12.59 -17.30 -12.01
N PHE A 35 13.70 -16.71 -11.56
CA PHE A 35 13.70 -15.61 -10.61
C PHE A 35 13.02 -14.35 -11.17
N ILE A 36 13.31 -13.98 -12.41
CA ILE A 36 12.69 -12.82 -13.07
C ILE A 36 11.19 -13.04 -13.24
N SER A 37 10.76 -14.22 -13.69
CA SER A 37 9.34 -14.57 -13.79
C SER A 37 8.65 -14.55 -12.44
N PHE A 38 9.29 -15.07 -11.38
CA PHE A 38 8.74 -15.02 -10.03
C PHE A 38 8.54 -13.59 -9.55
N ILE A 39 9.56 -12.72 -9.70
CA ILE A 39 9.47 -11.31 -9.31
C ILE A 39 8.41 -10.58 -10.14
N ALA A 40 8.37 -10.81 -11.45
CA ALA A 40 7.39 -10.16 -12.35
C ALA A 40 5.95 -10.54 -11.99
N ILE A 41 5.67 -11.82 -11.70
CA ILE A 41 4.34 -12.27 -11.30
C ILE A 41 3.97 -11.68 -9.94
N ASN A 42 4.86 -11.73 -8.95
CA ASN A 42 4.56 -11.17 -7.63
C ASN A 42 4.38 -9.65 -7.70
N GLY A 43 5.23 -8.94 -8.42
CA GLY A 43 5.10 -7.49 -8.62
C GLY A 43 3.81 -7.08 -9.35
N TRP A 44 3.29 -7.92 -10.24
CA TRP A 44 1.97 -7.73 -10.84
C TRP A 44 0.85 -7.98 -9.81
N VAL A 45 0.98 -9.06 -9.03
CA VAL A 45 -0.03 -9.47 -8.04
C VAL A 45 -0.09 -8.50 -6.84
N GLU A 46 0.98 -7.78 -6.53
CA GLU A 46 1.08 -6.75 -5.47
C GLU A 46 0.39 -5.41 -5.81
N GLY A 47 -0.68 -5.44 -6.61
CA GLY A 47 -1.54 -4.27 -6.81
C GLY A 47 -2.38 -3.99 -5.55
N HIS A 48 -2.34 -2.75 -5.05
CA HIS A 48 -3.19 -2.27 -3.96
C HIS A 48 -4.67 -2.54 -4.26
N SER A 49 -5.43 -2.92 -3.24
CA SER A 49 -6.90 -3.03 -3.35
C SER A 49 -7.50 -1.66 -3.64
N ASP A 50 -8.35 -1.59 -4.66
CA ASP A 50 -9.13 -0.39 -4.95
C ASP A 50 -10.20 -0.19 -3.88
N LEU A 51 -10.06 0.89 -3.11
CA LEU A 51 -10.91 1.22 -1.98
C LEU A 51 -11.67 2.51 -2.26
N GLU A 52 -12.98 2.45 -2.06
CA GLU A 52 -13.85 3.62 -2.05
C GLU A 52 -14.17 3.98 -0.60
N ILE A 53 -13.87 5.24 -0.24
CA ILE A 53 -14.10 5.76 1.10
C ILE A 53 -15.09 6.92 0.98
N THR A 54 -16.22 6.82 1.66
CA THR A 54 -17.20 7.91 1.76
C THR A 54 -17.37 8.32 3.22
N ARG A 55 -17.34 9.63 3.46
CA ARG A 55 -17.54 10.23 4.77
C ARG A 55 -18.78 11.10 4.72
N GLU A 56 -19.80 10.71 5.48
CA GLU A 56 -21.05 11.45 5.61
C GLU A 56 -21.14 12.10 6.98
N VAL A 57 -21.59 13.35 7.00
CA VAL A 57 -21.69 14.15 8.23
C VAL A 57 -23.14 14.61 8.36
N SER A 58 -23.71 14.46 9.55
CA SER A 58 -25.14 14.74 9.78
C SER A 58 -25.53 16.21 9.67
N ALA A 59 -24.58 17.14 9.85
CA ALA A 59 -24.85 18.58 9.86
C ALA A 59 -23.67 19.38 9.29
N VAL A 60 -23.97 20.48 8.59
CA VAL A 60 -22.99 21.38 7.97
C VAL A 60 -22.71 22.60 8.86
N ASN A 61 -23.75 23.16 9.49
CA ASN A 61 -23.62 24.28 10.42
C ASN A 61 -23.82 23.78 11.84
N VAL A 62 -22.80 23.96 12.68
CA VAL A 62 -22.72 23.34 14.00
C VAL A 62 -22.26 24.37 15.01
N TYR A 63 -22.97 24.50 16.12
CA TYR A 63 -22.64 25.42 17.19
C TYR A 63 -21.99 24.70 18.37
N LYS A 64 -21.41 25.48 19.28
CA LYS A 64 -20.77 24.94 20.47
C LYS A 64 -21.79 24.19 21.34
N GLY A 65 -21.55 22.89 21.52
CA GLY A 65 -22.39 22.01 22.33
C GLY A 65 -23.29 21.08 21.53
N ASP A 66 -23.37 21.26 20.21
CA ASP A 66 -24.09 20.35 19.32
C ASP A 66 -23.31 19.03 19.13
N ASP A 67 -24.06 17.93 19.05
CA ASP A 67 -23.52 16.62 18.73
C ASP A 67 -23.62 16.37 17.21
N ILE A 68 -22.52 15.95 16.58
CA ILE A 68 -22.47 15.57 15.17
C ILE A 68 -22.28 14.06 15.07
N ASN A 69 -23.05 13.42 14.19
CA ASN A 69 -22.80 12.02 13.80
C ASN A 69 -22.01 11.99 12.49
N VAL A 70 -20.89 11.27 12.52
CA VAL A 70 -20.04 11.03 11.36
C VAL A 70 -20.11 9.55 11.01
N ILE A 71 -20.43 9.25 9.75
CA ILE A 71 -20.49 7.89 9.22
C ILE A 71 -19.39 7.75 8.18
N LEU A 72 -18.46 6.82 8.41
CA LEU A 72 -17.40 6.48 7.48
C LEU A 72 -17.70 5.11 6.87
N THR A 73 -17.89 5.06 5.55
CA THR A 73 -18.10 3.82 4.81
C THR A 73 -16.85 3.53 3.98
N VAL A 74 -16.25 2.36 4.21
CA VAL A 74 -15.11 1.86 3.44
C VAL A 74 -15.56 0.64 2.67
N LYS A 75 -15.49 0.73 1.34
CA LYS A 75 -15.89 -0.35 0.44
C LYS A 75 -14.69 -0.82 -0.38
N ASN A 76 -14.48 -2.12 -0.41
CA ASN A 76 -13.53 -2.74 -1.32
C ASN A 76 -14.21 -2.95 -2.68
N LYS A 77 -13.70 -2.29 -3.73
CA LYS A 77 -14.15 -2.48 -5.11
C LYS A 77 -13.28 -3.50 -5.86
N SER A 78 -12.21 -3.97 -5.24
CA SER A 78 -11.33 -4.96 -5.83
C SER A 78 -11.88 -6.37 -5.68
N TYR A 79 -11.59 -7.24 -6.65
CA TYR A 79 -11.83 -8.69 -6.56
C TYR A 79 -10.87 -9.40 -5.59
N ARG A 80 -10.01 -8.66 -4.89
CA ARG A 80 -9.00 -9.19 -3.96
C ARG A 80 -9.34 -8.75 -2.55
N ARG A 81 -9.05 -9.61 -1.57
CA ARG A 81 -9.12 -9.27 -0.16
C ARG A 81 -8.08 -8.21 0.17
N THR A 82 -8.47 -7.20 0.92
CA THR A 82 -7.55 -6.18 1.43
C THR A 82 -6.57 -6.80 2.43
N GLN A 83 -5.41 -6.16 2.59
CA GLN A 83 -4.51 -6.47 3.70
C GLN A 83 -5.06 -5.89 5.01
N GLN A 84 -4.24 -5.76 6.04
CA GLN A 84 -4.63 -5.05 7.26
C GLN A 84 -4.78 -3.55 6.93
N LEU A 85 -6.03 -3.09 6.88
CA LEU A 85 -6.38 -1.68 6.72
C LEU A 85 -6.45 -1.00 8.08
N GLU A 86 -5.80 0.15 8.18
CA GLU A 86 -5.93 1.08 9.30
C GLU A 86 -6.68 2.30 8.84
N VAL A 87 -7.86 2.50 9.42
CA VAL A 87 -8.74 3.62 9.10
C VAL A 87 -8.72 4.56 10.29
N PHE A 88 -8.24 5.78 10.05
CA PHE A 88 -8.16 6.84 11.04
C PHE A 88 -8.93 8.07 10.56
N ASP A 89 -9.94 8.49 11.33
CA ASP A 89 -10.63 9.76 11.08
C ASP A 89 -9.98 10.86 11.95
N ASN A 90 -9.44 11.88 11.28
CA ASN A 90 -8.79 12.99 11.95
C ASN A 90 -9.86 13.97 12.47
N VAL A 91 -9.95 14.12 13.79
CA VAL A 91 -10.92 15.00 14.44
C VAL A 91 -10.32 16.39 14.62
N PRO A 92 -10.99 17.47 14.17
CA PRO A 92 -10.53 18.85 14.37
C PRO A 92 -10.32 19.18 15.86
N HIS A 93 -9.43 20.12 16.16
CA HIS A 93 -9.03 20.43 17.54
C HIS A 93 -10.17 21.04 18.38
N GLU A 94 -11.14 21.68 17.72
CA GLU A 94 -12.33 22.29 18.33
C GLU A 94 -13.38 21.24 18.74
N MET A 95 -13.29 20.04 18.17
CA MET A 95 -14.22 18.95 18.39
C MET A 95 -13.61 17.87 19.29
N LYS A 96 -14.47 17.19 20.04
CA LYS A 96 -14.06 16.06 20.87
C LYS A 96 -14.95 14.86 20.57
N MET A 97 -14.33 13.68 20.46
CA MET A 97 -15.07 12.43 20.37
C MET A 97 -15.91 12.22 21.63
N ARG A 98 -17.23 12.19 21.45
CA ARG A 98 -18.17 11.93 22.53
C ARG A 98 -18.45 10.43 22.68
N LYS A 99 -18.60 9.72 21.56
CA LYS A 99 -18.87 8.28 21.48
C LYS A 99 -18.25 7.69 20.21
N GLY A 100 -17.96 6.40 20.23
CA GLY A 100 -17.39 5.66 19.09
C GLY A 100 -15.88 5.58 19.12
N VAL A 101 -15.29 5.24 17.97
CA VAL A 101 -13.85 5.01 17.79
C VAL A 101 -13.39 5.78 16.56
N ASN A 102 -12.24 6.44 16.65
CA ASN A 102 -11.62 7.19 15.55
C ASN A 102 -10.53 6.40 14.80
N LEU A 103 -10.14 5.23 15.31
CA LEU A 103 -9.16 4.34 14.71
C LEU A 103 -9.73 2.92 14.63
N MET A 104 -9.73 2.33 13.44
CA MET A 104 -10.17 0.94 13.25
C MET A 104 -9.18 0.17 12.40
N ARG A 105 -8.90 -1.07 12.84
CA ARG A 105 -8.16 -2.07 12.06
C ARG A 105 -9.16 -3.04 11.46
N MET A 106 -9.12 -3.21 10.14
CA MET A 106 -10.04 -4.11 9.46
C MET A 106 -9.39 -4.83 8.29
N ASN A 107 -9.99 -5.93 7.88
CA ASN A 107 -9.64 -6.64 6.67
C ASN A 107 -10.95 -6.93 5.91
N LEU A 108 -11.13 -6.23 4.81
CA LEU A 108 -12.31 -6.32 3.93
C LEU A 108 -12.08 -7.35 2.84
N GLY A 109 -13.05 -8.25 2.66
CA GLY A 109 -13.16 -9.14 1.51
C GLY A 109 -13.55 -8.40 0.23
N PRO A 110 -13.55 -9.09 -0.92
CA PRO A 110 -14.20 -8.61 -2.14
C PRO A 110 -15.74 -8.54 -1.99
#